data_AF-A0AA95IAP2-F1
#
_entry.id   AF-A0AA95IAP2-F1
#
_cell.length_a   1.000
_cell.length_b   1.000
_cell.length_c   1.000
_cell.angle_alpha   90.00
_cell.angle_beta   90.00
_cell.angle_gamma   90.00
#
_symmetry.space_group_name_H-M   'P 1'
#
loop_
_entity.id
_entity.type
_entity.pdbx_description
1 polymer ?
#
loop_
_entity_poly.entity_id
_entity_poly.type
_entity_poly.pdbx_seq_one_letter_code
_entity_poly.pdbx_strand_id
1 'polypeptide(L)'
;MLEANAQVESWKNTISGVREQIGKVIVGQEEIVEQLLWCVFAGGHALLEGIPGLGKTMLVRTIADTLDLSFSRIQFTPDLMPSDITGTNVIRFGPQGSTDTVFQPGPVFSSIVLADEINRATPKTQSAMLEAMQEQTVTVGGETHRLPQPFFVLATQNPLENEGTYPLPEAQLDRFLLKIHVSYPSPDELKEIVRRTTSSSQPTADKLASASELLEIRQAAKEVLLADDVLDYGVRLLMMTHPEEVSAPDSVRKYLRFGSGPRGIQSIVSVAKVRAISKGRMHVSTGDIAAVAVPALRHRLFLNFEGQALGISTDSLIEDILSALEGGRR
;
A
#
# COMPACT_ATOMS: atom_id res chain seq x y z
N MET A 1 3.17 -9.25 31.62
CA MET A 1 1.87 -8.59 31.33
C MET A 1 1.96 -7.06 31.44
N LEU A 2 2.49 -6.49 32.54
CA LEU A 2 2.66 -5.02 32.66
C LEU A 2 3.60 -4.41 31.60
N GLU A 3 4.75 -5.04 31.34
CA GLU A 3 5.71 -4.58 30.32
C GLU A 3 5.16 -4.68 28.90
N ALA A 4 4.45 -5.78 28.57
CA ALA A 4 3.82 -5.96 27.27
C ALA A 4 2.73 -4.89 27.00
N ASN A 5 1.94 -4.52 28.01
CA ASN A 5 0.94 -3.47 27.87
C ASN A 5 1.56 -2.08 27.71
N ALA A 6 2.66 -1.79 28.41
CA ALA A 6 3.39 -0.52 28.27
C ALA A 6 4.00 -0.38 26.86
N GLN A 7 4.55 -1.46 26.33
CA GLN A 7 5.13 -1.47 24.99
C GLN A 7 4.08 -1.23 23.90
N VAL A 8 2.91 -1.85 24.03
CA VAL A 8 1.80 -1.71 23.07
C VAL A 8 1.23 -0.30 23.07
N GLU A 9 1.09 0.31 24.24
CA GLU A 9 0.70 1.72 24.33
C GLU A 9 1.78 2.64 23.74
N SER A 10 3.07 2.32 23.90
CA SER A 10 4.14 3.05 23.22
C SER A 10 3.99 3.01 21.69
N TRP A 11 3.80 1.82 21.11
CA TRP A 11 3.62 1.67 19.66
C TRP A 11 2.36 2.37 19.15
N LYS A 12 1.25 2.27 19.89
CA LYS A 12 0.02 3.01 19.59
C LYS A 12 0.27 4.52 19.59
N ASN A 13 0.99 5.04 20.58
CA ASN A 13 1.32 6.46 20.66
C ASN A 13 2.17 6.89 19.47
N THR A 14 3.18 6.10 19.10
CA THR A 14 4.00 6.35 17.89
C THR A 14 3.14 6.40 16.63
N ILE A 15 2.29 5.40 16.39
CA ILE A 15 1.42 5.35 15.20
C ILE A 15 0.45 6.54 15.19
N SER A 16 -0.15 6.87 16.34
CA SER A 16 -1.10 7.99 16.43
C SER A 16 -0.43 9.34 16.24
N GLY A 17 0.79 9.51 16.78
CA GLY A 17 1.58 10.73 16.63
C GLY A 17 2.00 10.92 15.18
N VAL A 18 2.46 9.86 14.51
CA VAL A 18 2.79 9.90 13.07
C VAL A 18 1.57 10.35 12.27
N ARG A 19 0.39 9.78 12.55
CA ARG A 19 -0.87 10.18 11.90
C ARG A 19 -1.20 11.66 12.14
N GLU A 20 -1.03 12.14 13.37
CA GLU A 20 -1.29 13.54 13.72
C GLU A 20 -0.34 14.50 12.97
N GLN A 21 0.94 14.18 12.89
CA GLN A 21 1.92 14.99 12.15
C GLN A 21 1.61 15.04 10.66
N ILE A 22 1.18 13.92 10.07
CA ILE A 22 0.74 13.90 8.68
C ILE A 22 -0.50 14.78 8.49
N GLY A 23 -1.46 14.76 9.41
CA GLY A 23 -2.67 15.59 9.38
C GLY A 23 -2.42 17.10 9.49
N LYS A 24 -1.26 17.52 10.02
CA LYS A 24 -0.86 18.94 9.97
C LYS A 24 -0.58 19.43 8.55
N VAL A 25 -0.12 18.52 7.68
CA VAL A 25 0.23 18.84 6.28
C VAL A 25 -0.92 18.49 5.34
N ILE A 26 -1.50 17.30 5.50
CA ILE A 26 -2.51 16.73 4.62
C ILE A 26 -3.92 17.01 5.15
N VAL A 27 -4.81 17.44 4.27
CA VAL A 27 -6.19 17.83 4.58
C VAL A 27 -7.15 16.81 4.00
N GLY A 28 -8.13 16.34 4.79
CA GLY A 28 -9.28 15.57 4.29
C GLY A 28 -9.02 14.11 3.88
N GLN A 29 -7.81 13.59 4.14
CA GLN A 29 -7.40 12.25 3.70
C GLN A 29 -7.17 11.28 4.85
N GLU A 30 -7.88 11.44 5.98
CA GLU A 30 -7.63 10.67 7.21
C GLU A 30 -7.63 9.15 6.98
N GLU A 31 -8.63 8.64 6.25
CA GLU A 31 -8.74 7.21 5.94
C GLU A 31 -7.58 6.72 5.06
N ILE A 32 -7.17 7.52 4.07
CA ILE A 32 -6.06 7.20 3.17
C ILE A 32 -4.75 7.15 3.96
N VAL A 33 -4.53 8.14 4.85
CA VAL A 33 -3.38 8.15 5.75
C VAL A 33 -3.39 6.90 6.62
N GLU A 34 -4.53 6.56 7.20
CA GLU A 34 -4.66 5.38 8.07
C GLU A 34 -4.31 4.08 7.31
N GLN A 35 -4.88 3.88 6.13
CA GLN A 35 -4.61 2.71 5.29
C GLN A 35 -3.13 2.64 4.83
N LEU A 36 -2.52 3.77 4.49
CA LEU A 36 -1.09 3.82 4.15
C LEU A 36 -0.21 3.47 5.33
N LEU A 37 -0.50 4.00 6.51
CA LEU A 37 0.25 3.66 7.73
C LEU A 37 0.12 2.17 8.04
N TRP A 38 -1.08 1.59 7.91
CA TRP A 38 -1.23 0.14 8.07
C TRP A 38 -0.32 -0.63 7.11
N CYS A 39 -0.24 -0.19 5.86
CA CYS A 39 0.60 -0.83 4.85
C CYS A 39 2.09 -0.75 5.18
N VAL A 40 2.57 0.43 5.58
CA VAL A 40 3.97 0.71 5.94
C VAL A 40 4.41 -0.15 7.14
N PHE A 41 3.60 -0.16 8.21
CA PHE A 41 3.89 -0.94 9.42
C PHE A 41 3.69 -2.44 9.22
N ALA A 42 2.80 -2.87 8.32
CA ALA A 42 2.67 -4.28 7.93
C ALA A 42 3.83 -4.76 7.04
N GLY A 43 4.61 -3.83 6.47
CA GLY A 43 5.71 -4.15 5.55
C GLY A 43 5.24 -4.59 4.16
N GLY A 44 4.06 -4.16 3.74
CA GLY A 44 3.57 -4.36 2.38
C GLY A 44 3.72 -3.12 1.51
N HIS A 45 3.29 -3.22 0.27
CA HIS A 45 3.25 -2.10 -0.68
C HIS A 45 1.81 -1.69 -0.98
N ALA A 46 1.59 -0.42 -1.33
CA ALA A 46 0.25 0.08 -1.63
C ALA A 46 0.14 0.59 -3.06
N LEU A 47 -1.06 0.47 -3.63
CA LEU A 47 -1.45 1.03 -4.91
C LEU A 47 -2.47 2.13 -4.67
N LEU A 48 -2.16 3.36 -5.07
CA LEU A 48 -2.97 4.55 -4.86
C LEU A 48 -3.63 5.02 -6.16
N GLU A 49 -4.90 4.69 -6.31
CA GLU A 49 -5.69 5.05 -7.49
C GLU A 49 -6.45 6.35 -7.26
N GLY A 50 -6.40 7.28 -8.20
CA GLY A 50 -7.10 8.55 -8.11
C GLY A 50 -6.56 9.58 -9.08
N ILE A 51 -7.27 10.68 -9.27
CA ILE A 51 -6.91 11.69 -10.27
C ILE A 51 -5.63 12.47 -9.89
N PRO A 52 -4.93 13.07 -10.87
CA PRO A 52 -3.78 13.93 -10.62
C PRO A 52 -4.14 15.14 -9.75
N GLY A 53 -3.15 15.67 -9.02
CA GLY A 53 -3.29 16.91 -8.25
C GLY A 53 -3.89 16.76 -6.85
N LEU A 54 -4.23 15.54 -6.39
CA LEU A 54 -4.76 15.29 -5.04
C LEU A 54 -3.68 15.18 -3.94
N GLY A 55 -2.52 15.80 -4.13
CA GLY A 55 -1.47 15.84 -3.10
C GLY A 55 -0.80 14.49 -2.81
N LYS A 56 -0.95 13.46 -3.67
CA LYS A 56 -0.35 12.13 -3.47
C LYS A 56 1.16 12.18 -3.20
N THR A 57 1.89 12.98 -3.98
CA THR A 57 3.34 13.16 -3.79
C THR A 57 3.68 13.82 -2.45
N MET A 58 2.87 14.79 -2.03
CA MET A 58 3.04 15.47 -0.74
C MET A 58 2.79 14.48 0.40
N LEU A 59 1.71 13.70 0.32
CA LEU A 59 1.37 12.67 1.30
C LEU A 59 2.52 11.68 1.56
N VAL A 60 3.10 11.10 0.49
CA VAL A 60 4.20 10.15 0.64
C VAL A 60 5.46 10.79 1.19
N ARG A 61 5.77 12.01 0.72
CA ARG A 61 6.92 12.74 1.24
C ARG A 61 6.75 13.03 2.73
N THR A 62 5.57 13.49 3.15
CA THR A 62 5.27 13.73 4.57
C THR A 62 5.39 12.47 5.40
N ILE A 63 4.94 11.31 4.90
CA ILE A 63 5.13 10.02 5.58
C ILE A 63 6.63 9.71 5.74
N ALA A 64 7.42 9.88 4.68
CA ALA A 64 8.87 9.65 4.73
C ALA A 64 9.57 10.58 5.72
N ASP A 65 9.23 11.86 5.70
CA ASP A 65 9.81 12.87 6.61
C ASP A 65 9.44 12.57 8.07
N THR A 66 8.18 12.18 8.34
CA THR A 66 7.71 11.87 9.71
C THR A 66 8.36 10.61 10.29
N LEU A 67 8.73 9.66 9.44
CA LEU A 67 9.35 8.38 9.80
C LEU A 67 10.89 8.37 9.67
N ASP A 68 11.50 9.52 9.33
CA ASP A 68 12.94 9.67 9.07
C ASP A 68 13.48 8.66 8.04
N LEU A 69 12.73 8.45 6.96
CA LEU A 69 13.04 7.50 5.90
C LEU A 69 13.54 8.21 4.64
N SER A 70 14.50 7.59 3.93
CA SER A 70 14.89 8.08 2.62
C SER A 70 13.73 8.00 1.64
N PHE A 71 13.55 9.05 0.83
CA PHE A 71 12.50 9.18 -0.15
C PHE A 71 13.06 9.29 -1.57
N SER A 72 12.43 8.58 -2.49
CA SER A 72 12.71 8.63 -3.92
C SER A 72 11.41 8.64 -4.71
N ARG A 73 11.39 9.38 -5.83
CA ARG A 73 10.27 9.45 -6.75
C ARG A 73 10.72 8.97 -8.12
N ILE A 74 9.98 8.03 -8.68
CA ILE A 74 10.14 7.52 -10.03
C ILE A 74 8.86 7.88 -10.78
N GLN A 75 9.00 8.73 -11.80
CA GLN A 75 7.92 9.02 -12.72
C GLN A 75 7.95 7.97 -13.82
N PHE A 76 6.88 7.19 -13.95
CA PHE A 76 6.79 6.20 -15.02
C PHE A 76 6.38 6.91 -16.31
N THR A 77 7.21 6.75 -17.33
CA THR A 77 7.01 7.28 -18.67
C THR A 77 7.21 6.17 -19.70
N PRO A 78 6.69 6.31 -20.94
CA PRO A 78 6.80 5.27 -21.96
C PRO A 78 8.26 4.91 -22.34
N ASP A 79 9.18 5.86 -22.16
CA ASP A 79 10.61 5.74 -22.46
C ASP A 79 11.46 5.26 -21.27
N LEU A 80 10.90 5.15 -20.06
CA LEU A 80 11.61 4.71 -18.87
C LEU A 80 12.12 3.27 -19.04
N MET A 81 13.43 3.07 -18.89
CA MET A 81 14.04 1.75 -18.98
C MET A 81 14.14 1.07 -17.62
N PRO A 82 14.18 -0.28 -17.56
CA PRO A 82 14.43 -1.01 -16.31
C PRO A 82 15.66 -0.53 -15.53
N SER A 83 16.76 -0.24 -16.23
CA SER A 83 18.01 0.25 -15.64
C SER A 83 17.89 1.63 -14.98
N ASP A 84 16.93 2.45 -15.42
CA ASP A 84 16.68 3.76 -14.82
C ASP A 84 15.98 3.62 -13.45
N ILE A 85 15.43 2.44 -13.14
CA ILE A 85 14.81 2.09 -11.86
C ILE A 85 15.83 1.35 -10.99
N THR A 86 16.43 0.29 -11.53
CA THR A 86 17.29 -0.64 -10.80
C THR A 86 18.72 -0.14 -10.65
N GLY A 87 19.16 0.79 -11.48
CA GLY A 87 20.56 1.23 -11.54
C GLY A 87 21.34 0.55 -12.65
N THR A 88 22.56 1.02 -12.84
CA THR A 88 23.44 0.58 -13.93
C THR A 88 24.89 0.57 -13.50
N ASN A 89 25.70 -0.20 -14.21
CA ASN A 89 27.14 -0.22 -14.03
C ASN A 89 27.78 0.85 -14.91
N VAL A 90 28.51 1.79 -14.27
CA VAL A 90 29.22 2.86 -14.96
C VAL A 90 30.72 2.59 -14.94
N ILE A 91 31.39 2.84 -16.07
CA ILE A 91 32.84 2.75 -16.16
C ILE A 91 33.42 4.04 -15.59
N ARG A 92 34.20 3.92 -14.51
CA ARG A 92 34.97 5.01 -13.93
C ARG A 92 36.41 4.90 -14.39
N PHE A 93 36.90 5.97 -15.02
CA PHE A 93 38.31 6.10 -15.40
C PHE A 93 39.11 6.63 -14.22
N GLY A 94 40.06 5.84 -13.72
CA GLY A 94 40.96 6.23 -12.65
C GLY A 94 42.19 6.99 -13.15
N PRO A 95 42.99 7.56 -12.23
CA PRO A 95 44.30 8.12 -12.57
C PRO A 95 45.16 7.04 -13.24
N GLN A 96 45.90 7.41 -14.30
CA GLN A 96 46.77 6.50 -15.08
C GLN A 96 46.06 5.46 -15.97
N GLY A 97 44.76 5.61 -16.24
CA GLY A 97 44.06 4.81 -17.26
C GLY A 97 43.49 3.48 -16.77
N SER A 98 43.38 3.28 -15.46
CA SER A 98 42.59 2.17 -14.91
C SER A 98 41.11 2.35 -15.23
N THR A 99 40.41 1.26 -15.55
CA THR A 99 38.97 1.25 -15.79
C THR A 99 38.31 0.36 -14.75
N ASP A 100 37.55 0.96 -13.84
CA ASP A 100 36.76 0.23 -12.86
C ASP A 100 35.29 0.33 -13.21
N THR A 101 34.58 -0.79 -13.16
CA THR A 101 33.12 -0.81 -13.30
C THR A 101 32.50 -0.62 -11.92
N VAL A 102 31.79 0.49 -11.71
CA VAL A 102 31.17 0.82 -10.42
C VAL A 102 29.65 0.79 -10.58
N PHE A 103 28.97 0.09 -9.67
CA PHE A 103 27.52 0.11 -9.62
C PHE A 103 27.02 1.49 -9.19
N GLN A 104 26.13 2.07 -10.00
CA GLN A 104 25.40 3.28 -9.68
C GLN A 104 23.96 2.88 -9.33
N PRO A 105 23.56 2.97 -8.04
CA PRO A 105 22.24 2.56 -7.60
C PRO A 105 21.16 3.42 -8.24
N GLY A 106 20.09 2.77 -8.69
CA GLY A 106 18.90 3.45 -9.20
C GLY A 106 18.03 4.03 -8.08
N PRO A 107 16.99 4.78 -8.44
CA PRO A 107 16.06 5.41 -7.50
C PRO A 107 15.29 4.40 -6.63
N VAL A 108 15.27 3.10 -6.96
CA VAL A 108 14.68 2.06 -6.11
C VAL A 108 15.47 1.82 -4.81
N PHE A 109 16.72 2.28 -4.70
CA PHE A 109 17.54 2.17 -3.49
C PHE A 109 17.19 3.26 -2.46
N SER A 110 15.91 3.33 -2.10
CA SER A 110 15.34 4.26 -1.12
C SER A 110 14.37 3.53 -0.21
N SER A 111 14.21 3.98 1.03
CA SER A 111 13.32 3.33 2.00
C SER A 111 11.85 3.48 1.60
N ILE A 112 11.48 4.65 1.09
CA ILE A 112 10.19 4.92 0.47
C ILE A 112 10.42 5.29 -0.99
N VAL A 113 9.72 4.58 -1.89
CA VAL A 113 9.70 4.83 -3.33
C VAL A 113 8.29 5.14 -3.77
N LEU A 114 8.08 6.35 -4.32
CA LEU A 114 6.87 6.72 -5.04
C LEU A 114 7.03 6.36 -6.51
N ALA A 115 6.29 5.35 -6.98
CA ALA A 115 6.20 4.96 -8.39
C ALA A 115 4.96 5.62 -9.01
N ASP A 116 5.15 6.83 -9.56
CA ASP A 116 4.06 7.65 -10.07
C ASP A 116 3.64 7.18 -11.47
N GLU A 117 2.34 6.98 -11.68
CA GLU A 117 1.72 6.59 -12.96
C GLU A 117 2.30 5.28 -13.52
N ILE A 118 2.39 4.24 -12.69
CA ILE A 118 3.02 2.96 -13.04
C ILE A 118 2.47 2.34 -14.33
N ASN A 119 1.21 2.63 -14.67
CA ASN A 119 0.55 2.20 -15.89
C ASN A 119 1.07 2.90 -17.17
N ARG A 120 1.95 3.90 -17.11
CA ARG A 120 2.49 4.58 -18.31
C ARG A 120 3.77 3.97 -18.87
N ALA A 121 4.48 3.13 -18.10
CA ALA A 121 5.68 2.46 -18.60
C ALA A 121 5.35 1.10 -19.23
N THR A 122 6.29 0.62 -20.05
CA THR A 122 6.16 -0.70 -20.69
C THR A 122 6.09 -1.84 -19.66
N PRO A 123 5.48 -2.99 -20.01
CA PRO A 123 5.40 -4.15 -19.10
C PRO A 123 6.75 -4.63 -18.58
N LYS A 124 7.84 -4.46 -19.34
CA LYS A 124 9.20 -4.83 -18.93
C LYS A 124 9.70 -3.92 -17.79
N THR A 125 9.45 -2.61 -17.89
CA THR A 125 9.81 -1.62 -16.87
C THR A 125 8.97 -1.79 -15.61
N GLN A 126 7.66 -2.05 -15.76
CA GLN A 126 6.79 -2.42 -14.63
C GLN A 126 7.31 -3.65 -13.90
N SER A 127 7.70 -4.69 -14.64
CA SER A 127 8.20 -5.94 -14.07
C SER A 127 9.47 -5.74 -13.25
N ALA A 128 10.41 -4.89 -13.70
CA ALA A 128 11.64 -4.60 -12.96
C ALA A 128 11.36 -3.98 -11.58
N MET A 129 10.39 -3.07 -11.49
CA MET A 129 9.97 -2.49 -10.21
C MET A 129 9.27 -3.52 -9.31
N LEU A 130 8.38 -4.32 -9.88
CA LEU A 130 7.61 -5.32 -9.12
C LEU A 130 8.47 -6.50 -8.65
N GLU A 131 9.53 -6.82 -9.39
CA GLU A 131 10.56 -7.78 -8.98
C GLU A 131 11.33 -7.24 -7.78
N ALA A 132 11.81 -5.99 -7.85
CA ALA A 132 12.47 -5.32 -6.73
C ALA A 132 11.57 -5.27 -5.47
N MET A 133 10.25 -5.07 -5.65
CA MET A 133 9.26 -5.14 -4.57
C MET A 133 9.18 -6.52 -3.91
N GLN A 134 9.12 -7.61 -4.70
CA GLN A 134 8.97 -8.95 -4.14
C GLN A 134 10.27 -9.51 -3.58
N GLU A 135 11.37 -9.36 -4.32
CA GLU A 135 12.65 -9.97 -3.97
C GLU A 135 13.46 -9.12 -2.98
N GLN A 136 13.11 -7.84 -2.82
CA GLN A 136 13.85 -6.87 -2.01
C GLN A 136 15.34 -6.79 -2.35
N THR A 137 15.68 -7.20 -3.56
CA THR A 137 17.02 -7.24 -4.12
C THR A 137 16.95 -6.88 -5.60
N VAL A 138 18.08 -6.44 -6.15
CA VAL A 138 18.23 -6.06 -7.54
C VAL A 138 19.52 -6.67 -8.05
N THR A 139 19.48 -7.37 -9.18
CA THR A 139 20.68 -7.96 -9.79
C THR A 139 21.09 -7.18 -11.03
N VAL A 140 22.30 -6.61 -11.03
CA VAL A 140 22.85 -5.82 -12.15
C VAL A 140 24.25 -6.34 -12.45
N GLY A 141 24.52 -6.66 -13.73
CA GLY A 141 25.84 -7.14 -14.14
C GLY A 141 26.31 -8.45 -13.49
N GLY A 142 25.39 -9.26 -12.98
CA GLY A 142 25.69 -10.52 -12.27
C GLY A 142 25.91 -10.37 -10.77
N GLU A 143 25.88 -9.15 -10.22
CA GLU A 143 25.97 -8.89 -8.78
C GLU A 143 24.58 -8.55 -8.21
N THR A 144 24.24 -9.15 -7.07
CA THR A 144 22.97 -8.92 -6.37
C THR A 144 23.15 -7.91 -5.25
N HIS A 145 22.41 -6.81 -5.32
CA HIS A 145 22.40 -5.74 -4.33
C HIS A 145 21.11 -5.78 -3.52
N ARG A 146 21.21 -5.66 -2.19
CA ARG A 146 20.04 -5.61 -1.30
C ARG A 146 19.46 -4.20 -1.22
N LEU A 147 18.15 -4.09 -1.20
CA LEU A 147 17.46 -2.83 -0.98
C LEU A 147 17.52 -2.40 0.49
N PRO A 148 17.46 -1.09 0.80
CA PRO A 148 17.44 -0.59 2.16
C PRO A 148 16.21 -1.10 2.92
N GLN A 149 16.32 -1.29 4.23
CA GLN A 149 15.22 -1.71 5.09
C GLN A 149 14.90 -0.61 6.12
N PRO A 150 13.63 -0.24 6.32
CA PRO A 150 12.44 -0.77 5.64
C PRO A 150 12.34 -0.35 4.17
N PHE A 151 11.89 -1.25 3.30
CA PHE A 151 11.56 -0.95 1.90
C PHE A 151 10.05 -0.87 1.69
N PHE A 152 9.55 0.28 1.25
CA PHE A 152 8.14 0.53 0.98
C PHE A 152 7.97 1.19 -0.39
N VAL A 153 6.93 0.76 -1.10
CA VAL A 153 6.61 1.27 -2.43
C VAL A 153 5.16 1.71 -2.42
N LEU A 154 4.94 2.96 -2.80
CA LEU A 154 3.63 3.44 -3.19
C LEU A 154 3.60 3.60 -4.70
N ALA A 155 2.82 2.77 -5.39
CA ALA A 155 2.53 2.98 -6.80
C ALA A 155 1.27 3.83 -6.96
N THR A 156 1.22 4.72 -7.95
CA THR A 156 -0.01 5.45 -8.29
C THR A 156 -0.50 5.06 -9.67
N GLN A 157 -1.82 5.13 -9.85
CA GLN A 157 -2.48 4.99 -11.14
C GLN A 157 -3.49 6.13 -11.33
N ASN A 158 -3.51 6.68 -12.54
CA ASN A 158 -4.54 7.62 -12.98
C ASN A 158 -5.61 6.84 -13.76
N PRO A 159 -6.85 6.72 -13.25
CA PRO A 159 -7.90 5.95 -13.92
C PRO A 159 -8.48 6.64 -15.15
N LEU A 160 -8.20 7.93 -15.37
CA LEU A 160 -8.75 8.71 -16.49
C LEU A 160 -7.92 8.64 -17.78
N GLU A 161 -6.65 8.24 -17.67
CA GLU A 161 -5.75 8.12 -18.82
C GLU A 161 -5.87 6.73 -19.44
N ASN A 162 -6.44 6.66 -20.65
CA ASN A 162 -6.58 5.42 -21.42
C ASN A 162 -5.62 5.35 -22.62
N GLU A 163 -5.01 6.47 -23.02
CA GLU A 163 -4.08 6.53 -24.14
C GLU A 163 -2.63 6.31 -23.68
N GLY A 164 -1.93 5.38 -24.32
CA GLY A 164 -0.52 5.11 -24.02
C GLY A 164 -0.28 4.44 -22.66
N THR A 165 -1.31 3.83 -22.07
CA THR A 165 -1.21 3.13 -20.79
C THR A 165 -1.23 1.61 -20.95
N TYR A 166 -0.40 0.92 -20.16
CA TYR A 166 -0.33 -0.52 -19.99
C TYR A 166 -0.90 -0.88 -18.61
N PRO A 167 -2.13 -1.44 -18.53
CA PRO A 167 -2.70 -1.84 -17.25
C PRO A 167 -1.85 -2.92 -16.60
N LEU A 168 -1.74 -2.87 -15.27
CA LEU A 168 -1.07 -3.93 -14.53
C LEU A 168 -1.90 -5.22 -14.64
N PRO A 169 -1.30 -6.34 -15.10
CA PRO A 169 -1.94 -7.65 -15.03
C PRO A 169 -2.38 -8.01 -13.60
N GLU A 170 -3.39 -8.87 -13.50
CA GLU A 170 -3.97 -9.33 -12.24
C GLU A 170 -2.92 -9.88 -11.27
N ALA A 171 -2.00 -10.71 -11.78
CA ALA A 171 -0.90 -11.28 -11.01
C ALA A 171 0.09 -10.21 -10.48
N GLN A 172 0.16 -9.03 -11.12
CA GLN A 172 0.97 -7.90 -10.66
C GLN A 172 0.24 -7.07 -9.61
N LEU A 173 -1.06 -6.84 -9.79
CA LEU A 173 -1.90 -6.18 -8.79
C LEU A 173 -1.90 -6.94 -7.46
N ASP A 174 -1.94 -8.28 -7.50
CA ASP A 174 -1.97 -9.12 -6.30
C ASP A 174 -0.69 -9.00 -5.41
N ARG A 175 0.39 -8.41 -5.94
CA ARG A 175 1.62 -8.09 -5.17
C ARG A 175 1.45 -6.90 -4.22
N PHE A 176 0.45 -6.05 -4.43
CA PHE A 176 0.16 -4.93 -3.52
C PHE A 176 -0.68 -5.42 -2.34
N LEU A 177 -0.29 -5.03 -1.14
CA LEU A 177 -1.01 -5.36 0.09
C LEU A 177 -2.40 -4.73 0.07
N LEU A 178 -2.45 -3.43 -0.25
CA LEU A 178 -3.69 -2.64 -0.33
C LEU A 178 -3.78 -1.89 -1.66
N LYS A 179 -5.00 -1.80 -2.22
CA LYS A 179 -5.38 -0.79 -3.21
C LYS A 179 -6.26 0.25 -2.51
N ILE A 180 -5.83 1.50 -2.56
CA ILE A 180 -6.42 2.62 -1.84
C ILE A 180 -6.95 3.61 -2.89
N HIS A 181 -8.22 3.97 -2.78
CA HIS A 181 -8.85 4.96 -3.65
C HIS A 181 -8.75 6.35 -3.01
N VAL A 182 -8.33 7.33 -3.81
CA VAL A 182 -8.29 8.73 -3.39
C VAL A 182 -9.55 9.42 -3.88
N SER A 183 -10.46 9.67 -2.95
CA SER A 183 -11.67 10.44 -3.19
C SER A 183 -11.35 11.91 -3.46
N TYR A 184 -12.23 12.57 -4.21
CA TYR A 184 -12.13 14.01 -4.39
C TYR A 184 -12.45 14.73 -3.07
N PRO A 185 -11.64 15.72 -2.65
CA PRO A 185 -11.85 16.42 -1.39
C PRO A 185 -13.21 17.15 -1.36
N SER A 186 -13.78 17.24 -0.16
CA SER A 186 -15.00 18.01 0.08
C SER A 186 -14.76 19.51 -0.19
N PRO A 187 -15.84 20.31 -0.39
CA PRO A 187 -15.69 21.75 -0.59
C PRO A 187 -14.92 22.47 0.53
N ASP A 188 -15.04 22.00 1.78
CA ASP A 188 -14.34 22.61 2.91
C ASP A 188 -12.88 22.16 2.99
N GLU A 189 -12.58 20.91 2.67
CA GLU A 189 -11.22 20.41 2.50
C GLU A 189 -10.51 21.14 1.36
N LEU A 190 -11.18 21.36 0.22
CA LEU A 190 -10.65 22.13 -0.90
C LEU A 190 -10.30 23.56 -0.50
N LYS A 191 -11.19 24.25 0.22
CA LYS A 191 -10.90 25.61 0.73
C LYS A 191 -9.67 25.61 1.60
N GLU A 192 -9.53 24.62 2.47
CA GLU A 192 -8.38 24.50 3.36
C GLU A 192 -7.08 24.16 2.60
N ILE A 193 -7.14 23.26 1.61
CA ILE A 193 -6.02 22.96 0.71
C ILE A 193 -5.56 24.23 0.01
N VAL A 194 -6.50 25.00 -0.57
CA VAL A 194 -6.19 26.27 -1.25
C VAL A 194 -5.57 27.27 -0.27
N ARG A 195 -6.14 27.43 0.94
CA ARG A 195 -5.58 28.33 1.97
C ARG A 195 -4.15 27.96 2.37
N ARG A 196 -3.87 26.69 2.62
CA ARG A 196 -2.54 26.23 3.03
C ARG A 196 -1.50 26.35 1.93
N THR A 197 -1.89 26.01 0.69
CA THR A 197 -0.96 26.04 -0.46
C THR A 197 -0.68 27.45 -0.98
N THR A 198 -1.58 28.41 -0.74
CA THR A 198 -1.41 29.83 -1.12
C THR A 198 -0.91 30.72 0.01
N SER A 199 -0.76 30.18 1.23
CA SER A 199 -0.15 30.88 2.36
C SER A 199 1.37 30.98 2.20
N SER A 200 1.97 32.01 2.81
CA SER A 200 3.42 32.19 2.84
C SER A 200 4.13 31.17 3.74
N SER A 201 3.43 30.58 4.71
CA SER A 201 3.94 29.53 5.59
C SER A 201 3.37 28.17 5.21
N GLN A 202 4.24 27.24 4.81
CA GLN A 202 3.84 25.85 4.59
C GLN A 202 4.01 25.05 5.89
N PRO A 203 3.00 24.26 6.30
CA PRO A 203 3.15 23.38 7.46
C PRO A 203 4.19 22.30 7.17
N THR A 204 5.03 22.03 8.17
CA THR A 204 6.01 20.93 8.14
C THR A 204 5.63 19.88 9.18
N ALA A 205 5.90 18.62 8.88
CA ALA A 205 5.76 17.53 9.84
C ALA A 205 7.06 17.33 10.62
N ASP A 206 6.96 17.07 11.91
CA ASP A 206 8.11 16.71 12.75
C ASP A 206 8.46 15.23 12.57
N LYS A 207 9.76 14.91 12.71
CA LYS A 207 10.21 13.52 12.79
C LYS A 207 9.74 12.91 14.11
N LEU A 208 9.04 11.78 14.05
CA LEU A 208 8.46 11.13 15.23
C LEU A 208 8.90 9.69 15.42
N ALA A 209 9.22 8.99 14.34
CA ALA A 209 9.72 7.63 14.43
C ALA A 209 10.92 7.46 13.52
N SER A 210 11.74 6.46 13.83
CA SER A 210 12.91 6.05 13.08
C SER A 210 12.66 4.74 12.32
N ALA A 211 13.56 4.43 11.38
CA ALA A 211 13.55 3.15 10.68
C ALA A 211 13.59 1.94 11.65
N SER A 212 14.31 2.04 12.77
CA SER A 212 14.40 0.97 13.77
C SER A 212 13.07 0.76 14.50
N GLU A 213 12.41 1.83 14.95
CA GLU A 213 11.11 1.73 15.63
C GLU A 213 10.03 1.18 14.70
N LEU A 214 10.06 1.53 13.41
CA LEU A 214 9.16 0.95 12.42
C LEU A 214 9.38 -0.57 12.28
N LEU A 215 10.63 -1.02 12.22
CA LEU A 215 10.96 -2.45 12.15
C LEU A 215 10.55 -3.20 13.43
N GLU A 216 10.67 -2.56 14.60
CA GLU A 216 10.17 -3.11 15.87
C GLU A 216 8.65 -3.29 15.85
N ILE A 217 7.89 -2.27 15.44
CA ILE A 217 6.42 -2.34 15.31
C ILE A 217 6.03 -3.43 14.29
N ARG A 218 6.76 -3.52 13.18
CA ARG A 218 6.52 -4.55 12.15
C ARG A 218 6.74 -5.96 12.70
N GLN A 219 7.78 -6.14 13.53
CA GLN A 219 8.04 -7.43 14.16
C GLN A 219 6.95 -7.77 15.18
N ALA A 220 6.56 -6.79 16.01
CA ALA A 220 5.46 -6.93 16.96
C ALA A 220 4.13 -7.28 16.29
N ALA A 221 3.84 -6.70 15.12
CA ALA A 221 2.65 -7.03 14.34
C ALA A 221 2.57 -8.53 14.01
N LYS A 222 3.70 -9.20 13.75
CA LYS A 222 3.71 -10.65 13.50
C LYS A 222 3.30 -11.46 14.74
N GLU A 223 3.60 -10.96 15.93
CA GLU A 223 3.34 -11.60 17.23
C GLU A 223 1.93 -11.34 17.77
N VAL A 224 1.18 -10.39 17.18
CA VAL A 224 -0.23 -10.17 17.52
C VAL A 224 -1.04 -11.46 17.38
N LEU A 225 -1.79 -11.79 18.42
CA LEU A 225 -2.58 -13.01 18.50
C LEU A 225 -3.73 -12.97 17.49
N LEU A 226 -3.91 -14.08 16.78
CA LEU A 226 -5.06 -14.34 15.93
C LEU A 226 -5.73 -15.61 16.44
N ALA A 227 -6.90 -15.46 17.04
CA ALA A 227 -7.68 -16.60 17.51
C ALA A 227 -8.33 -17.33 16.32
N ASP A 228 -8.52 -18.64 16.47
CA ASP A 228 -9.03 -19.50 15.38
C ASP A 228 -10.41 -19.05 14.88
N ASP A 229 -11.29 -18.59 15.78
CA ASP A 229 -12.63 -18.08 15.43
C ASP A 229 -12.58 -16.78 14.58
N VAL A 230 -11.57 -15.94 14.81
CA VAL A 230 -11.31 -14.73 14.02
C VAL A 230 -10.68 -15.10 12.67
N LEU A 231 -9.79 -16.08 12.63
CA LEU A 231 -9.25 -16.61 11.37
C LEU A 231 -10.35 -17.24 10.54
N ASP A 232 -11.20 -18.07 11.13
CA ASP A 232 -12.36 -18.69 10.47
C ASP A 232 -13.31 -17.64 9.89
N TYR A 233 -13.52 -16.53 10.60
CA TYR A 233 -14.27 -15.39 10.07
C TYR A 233 -13.63 -14.82 8.80
N GLY A 234 -12.32 -14.59 8.80
CA GLY A 234 -11.59 -14.12 7.63
C GLY A 234 -11.56 -15.13 6.48
N VAL A 235 -11.45 -16.43 6.78
CA VAL A 235 -11.52 -17.49 5.77
C VAL A 235 -12.92 -17.55 5.14
N ARG A 236 -13.99 -17.52 5.95
CA ARG A 236 -15.36 -17.45 5.41
C ARG A 236 -15.57 -16.23 4.51
N LEU A 237 -15.06 -15.07 4.91
CA LEU A 237 -15.08 -13.87 4.09
C LEU A 237 -14.41 -14.09 2.74
N LEU A 238 -13.20 -14.68 2.72
CA LEU A 238 -12.50 -14.99 1.48
C LEU A 238 -13.29 -15.98 0.62
N MET A 239 -13.80 -17.07 1.22
CA MET A 239 -14.60 -18.07 0.50
C MET A 239 -15.84 -17.44 -0.13
N MET A 240 -16.55 -16.56 0.57
CA MET A 240 -17.73 -15.86 0.04
C MET A 240 -17.43 -14.91 -1.14
N THR A 241 -16.15 -14.67 -1.49
CA THR A 241 -15.77 -13.97 -2.74
C THR A 241 -15.88 -14.85 -3.98
N HIS A 242 -15.99 -16.17 -3.80
CA HIS A 242 -16.08 -17.15 -4.88
C HIS A 242 -17.54 -17.33 -5.34
N PRO A 243 -17.86 -17.16 -6.63
CA PRO A 243 -19.23 -17.27 -7.12
C PRO A 243 -19.81 -18.70 -7.02
N GLU A 244 -18.96 -19.72 -6.94
CA GLU A 244 -19.35 -21.12 -6.74
C GLU A 244 -19.71 -21.48 -5.29
N GLU A 245 -19.38 -20.61 -4.33
CA GLU A 245 -19.64 -20.88 -2.92
C GLU A 245 -21.12 -20.72 -2.57
N VAL A 246 -21.67 -21.71 -1.87
CA VAL A 246 -23.09 -21.75 -1.47
C VAL A 246 -23.43 -20.56 -0.57
N SER A 247 -22.47 -20.16 0.26
CA SER A 247 -22.61 -19.04 1.20
C SER A 247 -22.45 -17.66 0.53
N ALA A 248 -22.00 -17.59 -0.73
CA ALA A 248 -21.79 -16.32 -1.40
C ALA A 248 -23.12 -15.55 -1.65
N PRO A 249 -23.15 -14.21 -1.48
CA PRO A 249 -24.31 -13.39 -1.81
C PRO A 249 -24.71 -13.51 -3.30
N ASP A 250 -25.97 -13.26 -3.62
CA ASP A 250 -26.46 -13.29 -5.01
C ASP A 250 -25.71 -12.31 -5.93
N SER A 251 -25.35 -11.14 -5.40
CA SER A 251 -24.56 -10.15 -6.13
C SER A 251 -23.20 -10.69 -6.54
N VAL A 252 -22.51 -11.42 -5.65
CA VAL A 252 -21.24 -12.09 -5.94
C VAL A 252 -21.42 -13.18 -7.00
N ARG A 253 -22.38 -14.10 -6.80
CA ARG A 253 -22.64 -15.19 -7.74
C ARG A 253 -22.96 -14.68 -9.15
N LYS A 254 -23.65 -13.56 -9.24
CA LYS A 254 -24.09 -12.98 -10.49
C LYS A 254 -22.99 -12.17 -11.19
N TYR A 255 -22.16 -11.43 -10.46
CA TYR A 255 -21.27 -10.42 -11.05
C TYR A 255 -19.79 -10.75 -10.98
N LEU A 256 -19.34 -11.68 -10.11
CA LEU A 256 -17.94 -12.11 -10.08
C LEU A 256 -17.68 -13.27 -11.02
N ARG A 257 -16.52 -13.20 -11.69
CA ARG A 257 -15.93 -14.27 -12.47
C ARG A 257 -14.94 -15.09 -11.63
N PHE A 258 -14.12 -14.40 -10.83
CA PHE A 258 -13.12 -15.02 -9.97
C PHE A 258 -13.04 -14.26 -8.64
N GLY A 259 -13.02 -15.03 -7.54
CA GLY A 259 -12.80 -14.54 -6.18
C GLY A 259 -11.33 -14.32 -5.85
N SER A 260 -11.06 -13.95 -4.61
CA SER A 260 -9.72 -13.64 -4.13
C SER A 260 -8.95 -14.90 -3.69
N GLY A 261 -7.68 -15.00 -4.09
CA GLY A 261 -6.79 -16.09 -3.67
C GLY A 261 -6.23 -15.94 -2.24
N PRO A 262 -5.33 -16.86 -1.81
CA PRO A 262 -4.77 -16.88 -0.45
C PRO A 262 -4.05 -15.59 -0.03
N ARG A 263 -3.51 -14.83 -0.99
CA ARG A 263 -2.87 -13.52 -0.73
C ARG A 263 -3.88 -12.48 -0.22
N GLY A 264 -5.18 -12.63 -0.54
CA GLY A 264 -6.24 -11.78 0.00
C GLY A 264 -6.36 -11.90 1.52
N ILE A 265 -6.49 -13.12 2.05
CA ILE A 265 -6.59 -13.34 3.51
C ILE A 265 -5.27 -13.01 4.23
N GLN A 266 -4.12 -13.31 3.62
CA GLN A 266 -2.81 -12.91 4.16
C GLN A 266 -2.69 -11.39 4.31
N SER A 267 -3.21 -10.65 3.31
CA SER A 267 -3.22 -9.18 3.33
C SER A 267 -4.12 -8.65 4.44
N ILE A 268 -5.35 -9.17 4.53
CA ILE A 268 -6.30 -8.83 5.60
C ILE A 268 -5.68 -9.06 6.98
N VAL A 269 -5.12 -10.25 7.23
CA VAL A 269 -4.55 -10.59 8.55
C VAL A 269 -3.37 -9.67 8.89
N SER A 270 -2.47 -9.42 7.94
CA SER A 270 -1.29 -8.57 8.16
C SER A 270 -1.68 -7.14 8.55
N VAL A 271 -2.66 -6.57 7.85
CA VAL A 271 -3.16 -5.20 8.07
C VAL A 271 -4.00 -5.14 9.36
N ALA A 272 -4.83 -6.16 9.62
CA ALA A 272 -5.65 -6.24 10.82
C ALA A 272 -4.80 -6.34 12.11
N LYS A 273 -3.64 -7.00 12.06
CA LYS A 273 -2.69 -7.05 13.18
C LYS A 273 -2.11 -5.67 13.50
N VAL A 274 -1.71 -4.92 12.48
CA VAL A 274 -1.26 -3.53 12.67
C VAL A 274 -2.38 -2.64 13.22
N ARG A 275 -3.61 -2.81 12.70
CA ARG A 275 -4.78 -2.10 13.21
C ARG A 275 -5.10 -2.44 14.67
N ALA A 276 -4.86 -3.68 15.11
CA ALA A 276 -4.99 -4.04 16.52
C ALA A 276 -3.99 -3.26 17.38
N ILE A 277 -2.72 -3.18 16.96
CA ILE A 277 -1.67 -2.41 17.64
C ILE A 277 -2.01 -0.92 17.66
N SER A 278 -2.47 -0.33 16.55
CA SER A 278 -2.87 1.08 16.52
C SER A 278 -4.05 1.41 17.45
N LYS A 279 -4.77 0.37 17.90
CA LYS A 279 -5.84 0.44 18.91
C LYS A 279 -5.40 0.00 20.30
N GLY A 280 -4.11 -0.27 20.52
CA GLY A 280 -3.56 -0.67 21.81
C GLY A 280 -3.84 -2.13 22.20
N ARG A 281 -4.13 -3.00 21.22
CA ARG A 281 -4.47 -4.42 21.45
C ARG A 281 -3.43 -5.36 20.84
N MET A 282 -3.13 -6.44 21.55
CA MET A 282 -2.28 -7.56 21.06
C MET A 282 -3.10 -8.78 20.60
N HIS A 283 -4.34 -8.55 20.18
CA HIS A 283 -5.16 -9.57 19.56
C HIS A 283 -6.02 -8.95 18.45
N VAL A 284 -6.20 -9.68 17.37
CA VAL A 284 -7.10 -9.31 16.27
C VAL A 284 -8.55 -9.60 16.67
N SER A 285 -9.47 -8.73 16.27
CA SER A 285 -10.92 -8.94 16.37
C SER A 285 -11.54 -9.07 14.98
N THR A 286 -12.76 -9.62 14.88
CA THR A 286 -13.45 -9.67 13.57
C THR A 286 -13.73 -8.29 13.00
N GLY A 287 -13.87 -7.26 13.87
CA GLY A 287 -13.99 -5.87 13.45
C GLY A 287 -12.69 -5.26 12.92
N ASP A 288 -11.53 -5.88 13.16
CA ASP A 288 -10.27 -5.54 12.49
C ASP A 288 -10.24 -6.14 11.09
N ILE A 289 -10.65 -7.41 10.93
CA ILE A 289 -10.76 -8.09 9.63
C ILE A 289 -11.74 -7.34 8.71
N ALA A 290 -12.93 -7.01 9.21
CA ALA A 290 -13.95 -6.31 8.43
C ALA A 290 -13.48 -4.93 7.94
N ALA A 291 -12.82 -4.15 8.82
CA ALA A 291 -12.38 -2.80 8.50
C ALA A 291 -11.29 -2.73 7.42
N VAL A 292 -10.52 -3.80 7.22
CA VAL A 292 -9.42 -3.83 6.24
C VAL A 292 -9.78 -4.62 4.97
N ALA A 293 -10.95 -5.28 4.95
CA ALA A 293 -11.35 -6.17 3.86
C ALA A 293 -11.46 -5.44 2.52
N VAL A 294 -12.10 -4.27 2.47
CA VAL A 294 -12.30 -3.52 1.23
C VAL A 294 -10.98 -3.11 0.56
N PRO A 295 -10.05 -2.37 1.22
CA PRO A 295 -8.77 -2.02 0.61
C PRO A 295 -7.86 -3.22 0.34
N ALA A 296 -8.02 -4.33 1.06
CA ALA A 296 -7.25 -5.55 0.82
C ALA A 296 -7.80 -6.40 -0.34
N LEU A 297 -9.11 -6.41 -0.62
CA LEU A 297 -9.69 -7.34 -1.60
C LEU A 297 -10.07 -6.70 -2.93
N ARG A 298 -10.31 -5.38 -2.99
CA ARG A 298 -10.89 -4.74 -4.18
C ARG A 298 -10.14 -4.97 -5.50
N HIS A 299 -8.82 -5.13 -5.46
CA HIS A 299 -7.95 -5.41 -6.62
C HIS A 299 -7.70 -6.90 -6.87
N ARG A 300 -8.36 -7.76 -6.09
CA ARG A 300 -8.28 -9.22 -6.14
C ARG A 300 -9.61 -9.87 -6.52
N LEU A 301 -10.62 -9.07 -6.84
CA LEU A 301 -11.92 -9.51 -7.31
C LEU A 301 -12.11 -9.14 -8.77
N PHE A 302 -12.53 -10.11 -9.58
CA PHE A 302 -12.64 -9.93 -11.03
C PHE A 302 -14.08 -10.08 -11.46
N LEU A 303 -14.65 -8.97 -11.97
CA LEU A 303 -16.01 -8.94 -12.48
C LEU A 303 -16.12 -9.71 -13.80
N ASN A 304 -17.27 -10.34 -14.03
CA ASN A 304 -17.64 -10.84 -15.33
C ASN A 304 -18.12 -9.70 -16.26
N PHE A 305 -18.43 -10.03 -17.52
CA PHE A 305 -18.84 -9.02 -18.50
C PHE A 305 -20.12 -8.27 -18.10
N GLU A 306 -21.09 -8.94 -17.46
CA GLU A 306 -22.32 -8.30 -16.98
C GLU A 306 -22.03 -7.30 -15.86
N GLY A 307 -21.20 -7.69 -14.88
CA GLY A 307 -20.79 -6.82 -13.78
C GLY A 307 -20.03 -5.57 -14.27
N GLN A 308 -19.16 -5.74 -15.27
CA GLN A 308 -18.46 -4.62 -15.92
C GLN A 308 -19.43 -3.71 -16.68
N ALA A 309 -20.35 -4.27 -17.47
CA ALA A 309 -21.31 -3.51 -18.27
C ALA A 309 -22.28 -2.69 -17.41
N LEU A 310 -22.64 -3.19 -16.23
CA LEU A 310 -23.51 -2.50 -15.26
C LEU A 310 -22.75 -1.54 -14.32
N GLY A 311 -21.41 -1.48 -14.42
CA GLY A 311 -20.60 -0.62 -13.56
C GLY A 311 -20.63 -1.03 -12.08
N ILE A 312 -20.78 -2.33 -11.79
CA ILE A 312 -20.75 -2.85 -10.43
C ILE A 312 -19.36 -2.60 -9.82
N SER A 313 -19.33 -2.09 -8.59
CA SER A 313 -18.07 -1.88 -7.88
C SER A 313 -17.66 -3.15 -7.12
N THR A 314 -16.37 -3.47 -7.12
CA THR A 314 -15.85 -4.53 -6.26
C THR A 314 -15.99 -4.17 -4.78
N ASP A 315 -15.92 -2.87 -4.43
CA ASP A 315 -16.14 -2.40 -3.06
C ASP A 315 -17.56 -2.75 -2.58
N SER A 316 -18.60 -2.52 -3.39
CA SER A 316 -19.99 -2.87 -3.01
C SER A 316 -20.19 -4.37 -2.83
N LEU A 317 -19.50 -5.20 -3.63
CA LEU A 317 -19.58 -6.66 -3.47
C LEU A 317 -18.91 -7.14 -2.17
N ILE A 318 -17.82 -6.49 -1.76
CA ILE A 318 -17.16 -6.80 -0.49
C ILE A 318 -18.05 -6.37 0.69
N GLU A 319 -18.72 -5.22 0.59
CA GLU A 319 -19.69 -4.73 1.58
C GLU A 319 -20.91 -5.67 1.71
N ASP A 320 -21.41 -6.22 0.59
CA ASP A 320 -22.46 -7.23 0.59
C ASP A 320 -22.02 -8.51 1.32
N ILE A 321 -20.79 -8.97 1.08
CA ILE A 321 -20.21 -10.14 1.78
C ILE A 321 -20.11 -9.88 3.28
N LEU A 322 -19.60 -8.71 3.68
CA LEU A 322 -19.48 -8.32 5.08
C LEU A 322 -20.86 -8.27 5.75
N SER A 323 -21.85 -7.68 5.08
CA SER A 323 -23.23 -7.60 5.59
C SER A 323 -23.86 -8.99 5.77
N ALA A 324 -23.62 -9.91 4.82
CA ALA A 324 -24.10 -11.28 4.91
C ALA A 324 -23.45 -12.07 6.06
N LEU A 325 -22.15 -11.85 6.32
CA LEU A 325 -21.43 -12.45 7.46
C LEU A 325 -21.94 -11.96 8.82
N GLU A 326 -22.33 -10.68 8.92
CA GLU A 326 -22.93 -10.12 10.13
C GLU A 326 -24.37 -10.60 10.34
N GLY A 327 -25.14 -10.74 9.25
CA GLY A 327 -26.51 -11.25 9.27
C GLY A 327 -26.62 -12.72 9.74
N GLY A 328 -25.64 -13.57 9.40
CA GLY A 328 -25.59 -14.97 9.81
C GLY A 328 -25.19 -15.22 11.28
N ARG A 329 -24.92 -14.16 12.06
CA ARG A 329 -24.57 -14.23 13.50
C ARG A 329 -25.77 -14.03 14.44
N ARG A 330 -26.97 -13.77 13.92
CA ARG A 330 -28.20 -13.59 14.70
C ARG A 330 -29.03 -14.86 14.78
#